data_AF-A0A212R9D6-F1
#
_entry.id   AF-A0A212R9D6-F1
#
_cell.length_a   1.000
_cell.length_b   1.000
_cell.length_c   1.000
_cell.angle_alpha   90.00
_cell.angle_beta   90.00
_cell.angle_gamma   90.00
#
_symmetry.space_group_name_H-M   'P 1'
#
loop_
_entity.id
_entity.type
_entity.pdbx_description
1 polymer ?
#
loop_
_entity_poly.entity_id
_entity_poly.type
_entity_poly.pdbx_seq_one_letter_code
_entity_poly.pdbx_strand_id
1 'polypeptide(L)'
;MKLGPPLKGSTASGSWGRRLGFILIALFLVALGAASVISRLEERDPFCAGCHLRPETTYVGRAAAARGSRPVDLAAAHARAGLSCVACHRGDSSLPDRVRTLALGAWNAARTPFTPPDVPQHPIRMPGLPENSCRLCHVREPARAGIPPGAMNPVMAEGFENHFHTDLFRPDLQTSVGCVDCHRAHMETVTPFFVVQEIVIPACERCHREAGRGPTRMGP
;
A
#
# COMPACT_ATOMS: atom_id res chain seq x y z
N MET A 1 -27.84 27.02 70.45
CA MET A 1 -27.01 26.83 69.23
C MET A 1 -26.90 25.34 68.94
N LYS A 2 -27.56 24.85 67.88
CA LYS A 2 -27.38 23.48 67.37
C LYS A 2 -26.79 23.59 65.97
N LEU A 3 -25.55 23.12 65.80
CA LEU A 3 -24.88 22.98 64.51
C LEU A 3 -25.64 21.95 63.67
N GLY A 4 -26.06 22.33 62.47
CA GLY A 4 -26.68 21.42 61.50
C GLY A 4 -25.67 20.40 60.96
N PRO A 5 -26.13 19.25 60.45
CA PRO A 5 -25.25 18.18 59.98
C PRO A 5 -24.50 18.60 58.69
N PRO A 6 -23.31 18.03 58.42
CA PRO A 6 -22.52 18.40 57.26
C PRO A 6 -23.22 17.94 55.98
N LEU A 7 -23.20 18.80 54.96
CA LEU A 7 -23.65 18.50 53.61
C LEU A 7 -22.84 17.32 53.06
N LYS A 8 -23.49 16.17 52.85
CA LYS A 8 -22.92 15.03 52.13
C LYS A 8 -22.61 15.48 50.70
N GLY A 9 -21.32 15.66 50.42
CA GLY A 9 -20.82 15.90 49.07
C GLY A 9 -21.26 14.78 48.13
N SER A 10 -21.95 15.15 47.06
CA SER A 10 -22.34 14.29 45.95
C SER A 10 -21.11 13.63 45.32
N THR A 11 -20.96 12.32 45.49
CA THR A 11 -19.92 11.48 44.86
C THR A 11 -20.27 11.07 43.42
N ALA A 12 -21.31 11.67 42.82
CA ALA A 12 -21.82 11.26 41.51
C ALA A 12 -20.78 11.41 40.37
N SER A 13 -19.87 12.39 40.49
CA SER A 13 -18.80 12.68 39.52
C SER A 13 -17.81 11.52 39.33
N GLY A 14 -17.40 10.84 40.41
CA GLY A 14 -16.39 9.77 40.34
C GLY A 14 -16.88 8.48 39.69
N SER A 15 -18.18 8.18 39.78
CA SER A 15 -18.77 6.97 39.20
C SER A 15 -18.96 7.06 37.68
N TRP A 16 -19.30 8.25 37.18
CA TRP A 16 -19.45 8.53 35.75
C TRP A 16 -18.12 8.52 35.02
N GLY A 17 -17.07 9.13 35.60
CA GLY A 17 -15.72 9.08 35.03
C GLY A 17 -15.18 7.65 34.91
N ARG A 18 -15.42 6.80 35.92
CA ARG A 18 -15.03 5.39 35.88
C ARG A 18 -15.81 4.59 34.83
N ARG A 19 -17.13 4.78 34.74
CA ARG A 19 -17.97 4.11 33.73
C ARG A 19 -17.57 4.52 32.32
N LEU A 20 -17.34 5.81 32.08
CA LEU A 20 -16.85 6.32 30.80
C LEU A 20 -15.48 5.73 30.46
N GLY A 21 -14.56 5.68 31.43
CA GLY A 21 -13.26 5.03 31.27
C GLY A 21 -13.37 3.56 30.86
N PHE A 22 -14.24 2.77 31.52
CA PHE A 22 -14.48 1.38 31.14
C PHE A 22 -15.07 1.24 29.73
N ILE A 23 -16.00 2.11 29.36
CA ILE A 23 -16.59 2.10 28.01
C ILE A 23 -15.52 2.40 26.96
N LEU A 24 -14.69 3.41 27.16
CA LEU A 24 -13.61 3.75 26.22
C LEU A 24 -12.59 2.63 26.09
N ILE A 25 -12.21 1.98 27.19
CA ILE A 25 -11.31 0.83 27.17
C ILE A 25 -11.95 -0.34 26.42
N ALA A 26 -13.22 -0.65 26.69
CA ALA A 26 -13.93 -1.72 26.00
C ALA A 26 -14.01 -1.46 24.49
N LEU A 27 -14.35 -0.23 24.07
CA LEU A 27 -14.37 0.17 22.67
C LEU A 27 -12.98 0.06 22.02
N PHE A 28 -11.93 0.47 22.73
CA PHE A 28 -10.55 0.35 22.25
C PHE A 28 -10.15 -1.11 22.04
N LEU A 29 -10.48 -2.01 22.99
CA LEU A 29 -10.18 -3.44 22.86
C LEU A 29 -10.95 -4.08 21.70
N VAL A 30 -12.21 -3.70 21.50
CA VAL A 30 -13.02 -4.15 20.35
C VAL A 30 -12.40 -3.66 19.04
N ALA A 31 -12.01 -2.39 18.96
CA ALA A 31 -11.36 -1.83 17.77
C ALA A 31 -10.03 -2.53 17.45
N LEU A 32 -9.22 -2.81 18.47
CA LEU A 32 -7.96 -3.55 18.32
C LEU A 32 -8.20 -4.99 17.85
N GLY A 33 -9.19 -5.66 18.44
CA GLY A 33 -9.62 -7.00 18.02
C GLY A 33 -10.08 -7.03 16.56
N ALA A 34 -10.94 -6.10 16.17
CA ALA A 34 -11.43 -5.97 14.79
C ALA A 34 -10.27 -5.70 13.81
N ALA A 35 -9.39 -4.75 14.13
CA ALA A 35 -8.22 -4.43 13.31
C ALA A 35 -7.30 -5.65 13.14
N SER A 36 -7.11 -6.45 14.20
CA SER A 36 -6.31 -7.68 14.13
C SER A 36 -6.96 -8.74 13.21
N VAL A 37 -8.27 -8.97 13.35
CA VAL A 37 -9.00 -9.92 12.49
C VAL A 37 -8.98 -9.48 11.03
N ILE A 38 -9.28 -8.20 10.76
CA ILE A 38 -9.24 -7.64 9.40
C ILE A 38 -7.83 -7.79 8.81
N SER A 39 -6.79 -7.51 9.59
CA SER A 39 -5.40 -7.68 9.14
C SER A 39 -5.10 -9.10 8.66
N ARG A 40 -5.65 -10.13 9.33
CA ARG A 40 -5.47 -11.53 8.92
C ARG A 40 -6.31 -11.89 7.70
N LEU A 41 -7.49 -11.29 7.55
CA LEU A 41 -8.33 -11.49 6.38
C LEU A 41 -7.72 -10.87 5.14
N GLU A 42 -7.12 -9.68 5.26
CA GLU A 42 -6.44 -8.99 4.16
C GLU A 42 -5.27 -9.80 3.57
N GLU A 43 -4.67 -10.73 4.32
CA GLU A 43 -3.63 -11.65 3.79
C GLU A 43 -4.17 -12.63 2.75
N ARG A 44 -5.49 -12.72 2.58
CA ARG A 44 -6.15 -13.61 1.63
C ARG A 44 -6.72 -12.76 0.50
N ASP A 45 -6.12 -12.84 -0.68
CA ASP A 45 -6.57 -12.09 -1.88
C ASP A 45 -8.10 -12.14 -2.14
N PRO A 46 -8.81 -13.27 -1.92
CA PRO A 46 -10.27 -13.30 -2.07
C PRO A 46 -11.05 -12.37 -1.14
N PHE A 47 -10.50 -12.02 0.03
CA PHE A 47 -11.11 -11.03 0.93
C PHE A 47 -11.23 -9.67 0.23
N CYS A 48 -10.20 -9.25 -0.51
CA CYS A 48 -10.21 -8.01 -1.27
C CYS A 48 -11.33 -8.03 -2.34
N ALA A 49 -11.50 -9.15 -3.04
CA ALA A 49 -12.58 -9.32 -4.02
C ALA A 49 -14.00 -9.35 -3.42
N GLY A 50 -14.14 -9.42 -2.10
CA GLY A 50 -15.44 -9.35 -1.44
C GLY A 50 -16.06 -7.94 -1.43
N CYS A 51 -15.22 -6.90 -1.48
CA CYS A 51 -15.66 -5.50 -1.46
C CYS A 51 -15.25 -4.73 -2.73
N HIS A 52 -14.09 -5.04 -3.31
CA HIS A 52 -13.62 -4.39 -4.53
C HIS A 52 -14.38 -4.91 -5.75
N LEU A 53 -14.70 -4.01 -6.69
CA LEU A 53 -15.43 -4.30 -7.93
C LEU A 53 -14.46 -4.41 -9.11
N ARG A 54 -14.97 -4.44 -10.36
CA ARG A 54 -14.10 -4.37 -11.54
C ARG A 54 -13.47 -2.97 -11.66
N PRO A 55 -12.18 -2.88 -12.08
CA PRO A 55 -11.35 -3.97 -12.61
C PRO A 55 -10.59 -4.81 -11.57
N GLU A 56 -10.63 -4.49 -10.28
CA GLU A 56 -9.81 -5.15 -9.26
C GLU A 56 -10.11 -6.63 -9.09
N THR A 57 -11.37 -7.05 -9.21
CA THR A 57 -11.73 -8.48 -9.22
C THR A 57 -11.07 -9.23 -10.38
N THR A 58 -10.83 -8.56 -11.51
CA THR A 58 -10.07 -9.13 -12.64
C THR A 58 -8.62 -9.38 -12.22
N TYR A 59 -8.00 -8.43 -11.52
CA TYR A 59 -6.61 -8.55 -11.05
C TYR A 59 -6.45 -9.68 -10.04
N VAL A 60 -7.40 -9.84 -9.11
CA VAL A 60 -7.45 -10.99 -8.18
C VAL A 60 -7.56 -12.31 -8.95
N GLY A 61 -8.40 -12.35 -10.00
CA GLY A 61 -8.51 -13.52 -10.88
C GLY A 61 -7.20 -13.87 -11.58
N ARG A 62 -6.50 -12.88 -12.14
CA ARG A 62 -5.18 -13.07 -12.79
C ARG A 62 -4.11 -13.54 -11.80
N ALA A 63 -4.07 -12.95 -10.60
CA ALA A 63 -3.16 -13.36 -9.53
C ALA A 63 -3.41 -14.82 -9.07
N ALA A 64 -4.68 -15.21 -8.91
CA ALA A 64 -5.04 -16.58 -8.57
C ALA A 64 -4.63 -17.58 -9.67
N ALA A 65 -4.88 -17.24 -10.94
CA ALA A 65 -4.53 -18.09 -12.08
C ALA A 65 -3.01 -18.28 -12.24
N ALA A 66 -2.22 -17.21 -12.03
CA ALA A 66 -0.76 -17.22 -12.21
C ALA A 66 0.00 -18.13 -11.24
N ARG A 67 -0.66 -18.67 -10.20
CA ARG A 67 -0.08 -19.71 -9.35
C ARG A 67 0.17 -21.02 -10.11
N GLY A 68 -0.58 -21.28 -11.18
CA GLY A 68 -0.44 -22.47 -12.03
C GLY A 68 -0.06 -22.19 -13.49
N SER A 69 0.02 -20.91 -13.89
CA SER A 69 0.25 -20.51 -15.28
C SER A 69 1.30 -19.40 -15.39
N ARG A 70 1.63 -19.00 -16.63
CA ARG A 70 2.52 -17.87 -16.86
C ARG A 70 1.80 -16.56 -16.45
N PRO A 71 2.42 -15.72 -15.60
CA PRO A 71 1.88 -14.41 -15.28
C PRO A 71 1.70 -13.53 -16.51
N VAL A 72 0.60 -12.79 -16.56
CA VAL A 72 0.27 -11.85 -17.66
C VAL A 72 0.48 -10.40 -17.27
N ASP A 73 0.76 -10.12 -15.99
CA ASP A 73 1.12 -8.81 -15.46
C ASP A 73 2.08 -8.97 -14.27
N LEU A 74 2.59 -7.85 -13.76
CA LEU A 74 3.56 -7.83 -12.66
C LEU A 74 2.93 -8.27 -11.32
N ALA A 75 1.69 -7.89 -11.03
CA ALA A 75 1.01 -8.30 -9.79
C ALA A 75 0.83 -9.83 -9.73
N ALA A 76 0.47 -10.45 -10.84
CA ALA A 76 0.33 -11.88 -11.02
C ALA A 76 1.70 -12.59 -10.93
N ALA A 77 2.78 -11.94 -11.35
CA ALA A 77 4.13 -12.46 -11.17
C ALA A 77 4.53 -12.50 -9.69
N HIS A 78 4.20 -11.44 -8.93
CA HIS A 78 4.37 -11.42 -7.48
C HIS A 78 3.47 -12.43 -6.77
N ALA A 79 2.23 -12.62 -7.23
CA ALA A 79 1.35 -13.66 -6.70
C ALA A 79 1.91 -15.07 -6.91
N ARG A 80 2.53 -15.32 -8.07
CA ARG A 80 3.25 -16.58 -8.33
C ARG A 80 4.48 -16.75 -7.42
N ALA A 81 5.12 -15.66 -7.02
CA ALA A 81 6.20 -15.64 -6.03
C ALA A 81 5.70 -15.75 -4.57
N GLY A 82 4.38 -15.89 -4.36
CA GLY A 82 3.78 -16.08 -3.04
C GLY A 82 3.41 -14.80 -2.29
N LEU A 83 3.44 -13.64 -2.96
CA LEU A 83 2.99 -12.37 -2.37
C LEU A 83 1.48 -12.17 -2.53
N SER A 84 0.81 -11.78 -1.45
CA SER A 84 -0.60 -11.40 -1.44
C SER A 84 -0.80 -9.97 -1.93
N CYS A 85 -2.02 -9.60 -2.33
CA CYS A 85 -2.36 -8.23 -2.75
C CYS A 85 -1.94 -7.20 -1.68
N VAL A 86 -2.23 -7.51 -0.42
CA VAL A 86 -1.97 -6.62 0.69
C VAL A 86 -0.47 -6.41 0.95
N ALA A 87 0.42 -7.31 0.50
CA ALA A 87 1.86 -7.14 0.63
C ALA A 87 2.37 -5.89 -0.11
N CYS A 88 1.73 -5.51 -1.22
CA CYS A 88 2.02 -4.26 -1.92
C CYS A 88 1.15 -3.09 -1.44
N HIS A 89 -0.11 -3.35 -1.10
CA HIS A 89 -1.09 -2.31 -0.79
C HIS A 89 -1.03 -1.76 0.65
N ARG A 90 -0.32 -2.43 1.57
CA ARG A 90 -0.14 -1.96 2.96
C ARG A 90 1.00 -0.97 3.19
N GLY A 91 1.73 -0.61 2.13
CA GLY A 91 3.00 0.12 2.27
C GLY A 91 4.11 -0.78 2.80
N ASP A 92 5.03 -0.21 3.57
CA ASP A 92 6.18 -0.96 4.12
C ASP A 92 5.89 -1.68 5.44
N SER A 93 4.62 -1.76 5.85
CA SER A 93 4.17 -2.31 7.13
C SER A 93 4.60 -1.51 8.37
N SER A 94 5.12 -0.28 8.20
CA SER A 94 5.30 0.64 9.31
C SER A 94 3.96 1.01 9.96
N LEU A 95 3.99 1.38 11.23
CA LEU A 95 2.77 1.78 11.95
C LEU A 95 2.00 2.92 11.25
N PRO A 96 2.64 3.99 10.74
CA PRO A 96 1.94 5.04 10.01
C PRO A 96 1.23 4.53 8.75
N ASP A 97 1.91 3.71 7.94
CA ASP A 97 1.31 3.13 6.72
C ASP A 97 0.17 2.17 7.07
N ARG A 98 0.30 1.42 8.17
CA ARG A 98 -0.76 0.54 8.65
C ARG A 98 -1.99 1.31 9.11
N VAL A 99 -1.82 2.38 9.87
CA VAL A 99 -2.93 3.25 10.31
C VAL A 99 -3.62 3.87 9.11
N ARG A 100 -2.86 4.40 8.13
CA ARG A 100 -3.42 4.99 6.90
C ARG A 100 -4.22 3.98 6.09
N THR A 101 -3.66 2.79 5.87
CA THR A 101 -4.30 1.75 5.05
C THR A 101 -5.54 1.17 5.71
N LEU A 102 -5.53 0.93 7.03
CA LEU A 102 -6.72 0.52 7.77
C LEU A 102 -7.80 1.60 7.79
N ALA A 103 -7.44 2.87 7.99
CA ALA A 103 -8.40 3.98 7.97
C ALA A 103 -9.07 4.12 6.59
N LEU A 104 -8.30 3.96 5.51
CA LEU A 104 -8.82 4.00 4.15
C LEU A 104 -9.65 2.76 3.80
N GLY A 105 -9.26 1.57 4.27
CA GLY A 105 -10.07 0.36 4.17
C GLY A 105 -11.42 0.53 4.88
N ALA A 106 -11.42 1.06 6.10
CA ALA A 106 -12.64 1.34 6.86
C ALA A 106 -13.55 2.37 6.15
N TRP A 107 -12.95 3.43 5.60
CA TRP A 107 -13.66 4.45 4.83
C TRP A 107 -14.30 3.89 3.56
N ASN A 108 -13.55 3.09 2.79
CA ASN A 108 -14.06 2.46 1.58
C ASN A 108 -15.19 1.49 1.92
N ALA A 109 -15.00 0.64 2.92
CA ALA A 109 -16.03 -0.30 3.38
C ALA A 109 -17.32 0.40 3.84
N ALA A 110 -17.21 1.53 4.55
CA ALA A 110 -18.38 2.33 4.95
C ALA A 110 -19.11 2.96 3.75
N ARG A 111 -18.41 3.19 2.64
CA ARG A 111 -18.97 3.79 1.41
C ARG A 111 -19.49 2.78 0.40
N THR A 112 -19.00 1.55 0.42
CA THR A 112 -19.40 0.48 -0.51
C THR A 112 -20.93 0.36 -0.66
N PRO A 113 -21.76 0.37 0.40
CA PRO A 113 -23.22 0.28 0.26
C PRO A 113 -23.88 1.44 -0.48
N PHE A 114 -23.19 2.59 -0.59
CA PHE A 114 -23.69 3.81 -1.21
C PHE A 114 -23.05 4.08 -2.58
N THR A 115 -22.18 3.20 -3.05
CA THR A 115 -21.44 3.36 -4.31
C THR A 115 -22.09 2.49 -5.39
N PRO A 116 -22.50 3.05 -6.54
CA PRO A 116 -23.03 2.26 -7.65
C PRO A 116 -22.03 1.18 -8.11
N PRO A 117 -22.52 0.00 -8.55
CA PRO A 117 -21.68 -1.17 -8.85
C PRO A 117 -20.76 -1.00 -10.08
N ASP A 118 -20.96 0.05 -10.87
CA ASP A 118 -20.20 0.40 -12.06
C ASP A 118 -19.18 1.52 -11.80
N VAL A 119 -19.18 2.13 -10.62
CA VAL A 119 -18.21 3.15 -10.23
C VAL A 119 -16.96 2.47 -9.69
N PRO A 120 -15.78 2.66 -10.30
CA PRO A 120 -14.52 2.18 -9.72
C PRO A 120 -14.36 2.75 -8.32
N GLN A 121 -14.23 1.89 -7.31
CA GLN A 121 -14.19 2.29 -5.89
C GLN A 121 -12.85 2.94 -5.46
N HIS A 122 -12.11 3.56 -6.39
CA HIS A 122 -10.70 3.95 -6.20
C HIS A 122 -10.34 5.38 -6.64
N PRO A 123 -10.94 6.44 -6.08
CA PRO A 123 -10.42 7.78 -6.36
C PRO A 123 -9.12 8.08 -5.59
N ILE A 124 -8.76 7.30 -4.56
CA ILE A 124 -7.63 7.65 -3.68
C ILE A 124 -6.35 6.97 -4.16
N ARG A 125 -5.61 7.65 -5.04
CA ARG A 125 -4.17 7.42 -5.13
C ARG A 125 -3.57 7.79 -3.78
N MET A 126 -2.81 6.88 -3.18
CA MET A 126 -2.05 7.16 -1.96
C MET A 126 -0.60 7.38 -2.35
N PRO A 127 -0.14 8.64 -2.44
CA PRO A 127 1.25 8.91 -2.76
C PRO A 127 2.15 8.22 -1.74
N GLY A 128 3.21 7.58 -2.23
CA GLY A 128 4.23 6.96 -1.38
C GLY A 128 3.96 5.54 -0.90
N LEU A 129 2.71 5.08 -0.75
CA LEU A 129 2.47 3.71 -0.25
C LEU A 129 2.99 2.62 -1.18
N PRO A 130 2.67 2.61 -2.50
CA PRO A 130 3.26 1.64 -3.42
C PRO A 130 4.79 1.74 -3.47
N GLU A 131 5.34 2.95 -3.40
CA GLU A 131 6.79 3.16 -3.41
C GLU A 131 7.45 2.54 -2.17
N ASN A 132 6.86 2.77 -0.99
CA ASN A 132 7.34 2.21 0.27
C ASN A 132 7.33 0.68 0.26
N SER A 133 6.29 0.05 -0.30
CA SER A 133 6.20 -1.40 -0.39
C SER A 133 7.19 -1.99 -1.40
N CYS A 134 7.37 -1.37 -2.57
CA CYS A 134 8.42 -1.76 -3.52
C CYS A 134 9.80 -1.71 -2.87
N ARG A 135 10.14 -0.59 -2.22
CA ARG A 135 11.45 -0.40 -1.57
C ARG A 135 11.69 -1.35 -0.40
N LEU A 136 10.64 -1.86 0.25
CA LEU A 136 10.80 -2.83 1.33
C LEU A 136 11.53 -4.08 0.83
N CYS A 137 11.04 -4.71 -0.24
CA CYS A 137 11.61 -5.95 -0.74
C CYS A 137 12.72 -5.74 -1.77
N HIS A 138 12.67 -4.66 -2.57
CA HIS A 138 13.64 -4.45 -3.65
C HIS A 138 14.84 -3.58 -3.25
N VAL A 139 14.85 -2.98 -2.06
CA VAL A 139 15.95 -2.09 -1.63
C VAL A 139 16.39 -2.38 -0.20
N ARG A 140 15.47 -2.32 0.77
CA ARG A 140 15.80 -2.41 2.21
C ARG A 140 16.05 -3.85 2.68
N GLU A 141 15.20 -4.77 2.24
CA GLU A 141 15.25 -6.18 2.61
C GLU A 141 15.28 -7.09 1.36
N PRO A 142 16.34 -7.01 0.53
CA PRO A 142 16.44 -7.73 -0.75
C PRO A 142 16.33 -9.25 -0.62
N ALA A 143 16.65 -9.80 0.55
CA ALA A 143 16.40 -11.21 0.86
C ALA A 143 14.92 -11.62 0.75
N ARG A 144 13.97 -10.72 1.05
CA ARG A 144 12.53 -10.97 0.85
C ARG A 144 12.14 -11.07 -0.62
N ALA A 145 12.91 -10.45 -1.51
CA ALA A 145 12.77 -10.59 -2.97
C ALA A 145 13.57 -11.78 -3.53
N GLY A 146 14.12 -12.64 -2.67
CA GLY A 146 14.90 -13.81 -3.08
C GLY A 146 16.34 -13.50 -3.50
N ILE A 147 16.85 -12.29 -3.23
CA ILE A 147 18.24 -11.93 -3.50
C ILE A 147 19.10 -12.42 -2.33
N PRO A 148 20.08 -13.34 -2.55
CA PRO A 148 20.90 -13.87 -1.46
C PRO A 148 21.74 -12.80 -0.75
N PRO A 149 22.04 -12.97 0.55
CA PRO A 149 23.01 -12.11 1.23
C PRO A 149 24.35 -12.06 0.48
N GLY A 150 24.87 -10.85 0.26
CA GLY A 150 26.13 -10.62 -0.47
C GLY A 150 25.99 -10.61 -2.00
N ALA A 151 24.82 -10.96 -2.56
CA ALA A 151 24.57 -10.76 -3.98
C ALA A 151 24.31 -9.28 -4.29
N MET A 152 24.73 -8.83 -5.49
CA MET A 152 24.42 -7.49 -5.98
C MET A 152 22.90 -7.33 -6.14
N ASN A 153 22.32 -6.28 -5.57
CA ASN A 153 20.92 -5.94 -5.79
C ASN A 153 20.76 -5.33 -7.19
N PRO A 154 19.99 -5.94 -8.11
CA PRO A 154 19.85 -5.44 -9.48
C PRO A 154 19.31 -4.02 -9.56
N VAL A 155 18.43 -3.61 -8.65
CA VAL A 155 17.88 -2.24 -8.63
C VAL A 155 18.95 -1.22 -8.26
N MET A 156 19.94 -1.61 -7.46
CA MET A 156 20.99 -0.72 -6.97
C MET A 156 22.29 -0.83 -7.77
N ALA A 157 22.34 -1.69 -8.80
CA ALA A 157 23.54 -1.89 -9.60
C ALA A 157 23.84 -0.63 -10.43
N GLU A 158 25.05 -0.08 -10.31
CA GLU A 158 25.43 1.09 -11.08
C GLU A 158 25.70 0.75 -12.55
N GLY A 159 25.23 1.58 -13.48
CA GLY A 159 25.47 1.41 -14.90
C GLY A 159 24.64 2.36 -15.76
N PHE A 160 25.05 2.59 -17.00
CA PHE A 160 24.33 3.48 -17.92
C PHE A 160 22.88 2.99 -18.14
N GLU A 161 22.69 1.69 -18.34
CA GLU A 161 21.36 1.07 -18.52
C GLU A 161 20.54 0.93 -17.21
N ASN A 162 21.05 1.42 -16.07
CA ASN A 162 20.37 1.35 -14.77
C ASN A 162 20.42 2.68 -13.99
N HIS A 163 20.94 3.75 -14.59
CA HIS A 163 21.19 5.03 -13.91
C HIS A 163 19.93 5.59 -13.26
N PHE A 164 18.78 5.40 -13.92
CA PHE A 164 17.48 5.84 -13.46
C PHE A 164 17.12 5.26 -12.08
N HIS A 165 17.43 3.99 -11.81
CA HIS A 165 17.18 3.42 -10.49
C HIS A 165 18.09 4.04 -9.44
N THR A 166 19.39 4.14 -9.71
CA THR A 166 20.35 4.74 -8.76
C THR A 166 20.05 6.22 -8.49
N ASP A 167 19.60 6.95 -9.51
CA ASP A 167 19.24 8.36 -9.44
C ASP A 167 18.00 8.62 -8.58
N LEU A 168 17.01 7.70 -8.58
CA LEU A 168 15.83 7.77 -7.71
C LEU A 168 16.15 7.70 -6.21
N PHE A 169 17.38 7.33 -5.85
CA PHE A 169 17.85 7.30 -4.46
C PHE A 169 18.81 8.44 -4.12
N ARG A 170 19.15 9.32 -5.08
CA ARG A 170 20.02 10.46 -4.83
C ARG A 170 19.26 11.57 -4.09
N PRO A 171 19.80 12.09 -2.97
CA PRO A 171 19.11 13.12 -2.18
C PRO A 171 19.04 14.48 -2.90
N ASP A 172 19.95 14.76 -3.84
CA ASP A 172 19.99 16.00 -4.62
C ASP A 172 19.02 15.97 -5.83
N LEU A 173 18.40 14.82 -6.13
CA LEU A 173 17.48 14.67 -7.25
C LEU A 173 16.04 14.55 -6.73
N GLN A 174 15.20 15.50 -7.12
CA GLN A 174 13.79 15.53 -6.76
C GLN A 174 12.95 15.22 -7.99
N THR A 175 12.14 14.15 -7.91
CA THR A 175 11.20 13.78 -8.97
C THR A 175 9.95 13.15 -8.37
N SER A 176 8.83 13.30 -9.07
CA SER A 176 7.57 12.62 -8.81
C SER A 176 7.53 11.18 -9.35
N VAL A 177 8.51 10.81 -10.17
CA VAL A 177 8.60 9.47 -10.78
C VAL A 177 8.93 8.43 -9.71
N GLY A 178 8.15 7.36 -9.67
CA GLY A 178 8.38 6.22 -8.78
C GLY A 178 8.37 4.88 -9.52
N CYS A 179 8.52 3.78 -8.78
CA CYS A 179 8.64 2.43 -9.35
C CYS A 179 7.48 2.09 -10.30
N VAL A 180 6.25 2.42 -9.90
CA VAL A 180 5.02 2.08 -10.64
C VAL A 180 4.77 2.95 -11.87
N ASP A 181 5.57 4.00 -12.08
CA ASP A 181 5.49 4.81 -13.29
C ASP A 181 6.18 4.14 -14.48
N CYS A 182 7.17 3.27 -14.22
CA CYS A 182 7.81 2.43 -15.23
C CYS A 182 7.25 0.99 -15.20
N HIS A 183 7.02 0.44 -14.00
CA HIS A 183 6.56 -0.94 -13.78
C HIS A 183 5.08 -0.97 -13.36
N ARG A 184 4.15 -0.84 -14.31
CA ARG A 184 2.70 -0.80 -14.02
C ARG A 184 2.19 -2.18 -13.58
N ALA A 185 1.88 -2.31 -12.28
CA ALA A 185 1.53 -3.57 -11.63
C ALA A 185 0.39 -4.37 -12.30
N HIS A 186 -0.68 -3.68 -12.69
CA HIS A 186 -1.91 -4.29 -13.22
C HIS A 186 -2.07 -4.17 -14.74
N MET A 187 -1.02 -3.75 -15.45
CA MET A 187 -1.04 -3.70 -16.92
C MET A 187 -0.66 -5.07 -17.46
N GLU A 188 -1.50 -5.60 -18.36
CA GLU A 188 -1.14 -6.83 -19.06
C GLU A 188 0.01 -6.57 -20.01
N THR A 189 1.05 -7.38 -19.91
CA THR A 189 2.17 -7.37 -20.83
C THR A 189 2.92 -8.69 -20.79
N VAL A 190 3.47 -9.07 -21.93
CA VAL A 190 4.37 -10.22 -22.07
C VAL A 190 5.83 -9.82 -22.17
N THR A 191 6.11 -8.51 -22.19
CA THR A 191 7.46 -7.97 -22.28
C THR A 191 8.31 -8.40 -21.09
N PRO A 192 9.63 -8.60 -21.27
CA PRO A 192 10.55 -8.81 -20.16
C PRO A 192 10.39 -7.71 -19.10
N PHE A 193 10.49 -8.08 -17.82
CA PHE A 193 10.43 -7.17 -16.67
C PHE A 193 9.14 -6.33 -16.51
N PHE A 194 8.08 -6.66 -17.27
CA PHE A 194 6.79 -5.97 -17.23
C PHE A 194 6.89 -4.46 -17.51
N VAL A 195 7.78 -4.10 -18.44
CA VAL A 195 7.94 -2.71 -18.91
C VAL A 195 7.33 -2.54 -20.29
N VAL A 196 6.64 -1.43 -20.49
CA VAL A 196 6.00 -1.07 -21.77
C VAL A 196 6.55 0.27 -22.19
N GLN A 197 7.09 0.38 -23.41
CA GLN A 197 7.84 1.56 -23.84
C GLN A 197 6.99 2.83 -23.77
N GLU A 198 5.72 2.72 -24.16
CA GLU A 198 4.71 3.79 -24.11
C GLU A 198 4.42 4.28 -22.69
N ILE A 199 4.75 3.48 -21.67
CA ILE A 199 4.65 3.84 -20.25
C ILE A 199 5.97 4.42 -19.73
N VAL A 200 7.09 3.78 -20.07
CA VAL A 200 8.42 4.13 -19.56
C VAL A 200 8.91 5.45 -20.13
N ILE A 201 8.79 5.67 -21.45
CA ILE A 201 9.31 6.87 -22.11
C ILE A 201 8.73 8.17 -21.49
N PRO A 202 7.41 8.31 -21.29
CA PRO A 202 6.86 9.48 -20.59
C PRO A 202 7.35 9.65 -19.14
N ALA A 203 7.68 8.55 -18.45
CA ALA A 203 8.26 8.61 -17.11
C ALA A 203 9.72 9.11 -17.17
N CYS A 204 10.53 8.63 -18.11
CA CYS A 204 11.88 9.12 -18.36
C CYS A 204 11.90 10.62 -18.65
N GLU A 205 11.05 11.09 -19.59
CA GLU A 205 10.97 12.51 -19.91
C GLU A 205 10.49 13.37 -18.73
N ARG A 206 9.56 12.84 -17.92
CA ARG A 206 9.11 13.53 -16.70
C ARG A 206 10.25 13.66 -15.69
N CYS A 207 10.97 12.58 -15.43
CA CYS A 207 12.14 12.58 -14.56
C CYS A 207 13.16 13.62 -15.04
N HIS A 208 13.52 13.60 -16.33
CA HIS A 208 14.51 14.52 -16.90
C HIS A 208 14.07 15.99 -16.85
N ARG A 209 12.78 16.27 -17.04
CA ARG A 209 12.23 17.63 -16.87
C ARG A 209 12.29 18.10 -15.43
N GLU A 210 11.89 17.27 -14.47
CA GLU A 210 11.86 17.62 -13.05
C GLU A 210 13.27 17.74 -12.45
N ALA A 211 14.18 16.86 -12.85
CA ALA A 211 15.57 16.88 -12.42
C ALA A 211 16.42 17.94 -13.14
N GLY A 212 15.93 18.50 -14.25
CA GLY A 212 16.67 19.45 -15.09
C GLY A 212 17.92 18.85 -15.74
N ARG A 213 17.93 17.52 -15.97
CA ARG A 213 19.07 16.75 -16.50
C ARG A 213 18.57 15.72 -17.51
N GLY A 214 19.31 15.50 -18.61
CA GLY A 214 18.97 14.50 -19.62
C GLY A 214 17.94 14.97 -20.68
N PRO A 215 17.67 14.14 -21.71
CA PRO A 215 16.75 14.49 -22.78
C PRO A 215 15.28 14.50 -22.35
N THR A 216 14.53 15.53 -22.75
CA THR A 216 13.11 15.72 -22.37
C THR A 216 12.12 15.41 -23.49
N ARG A 217 12.65 14.96 -24.63
CA ARG A 217 11.92 14.46 -25.80
C ARG A 217 12.64 13.20 -26.28
N MET A 218 12.20 12.06 -25.76
CA MET A 218 12.69 10.76 -26.18
C MET A 218 11.69 10.27 -27.23
N GLY A 219 12.14 10.18 -28.49
CA GLY A 219 11.28 9.71 -29.57
C GLY A 219 10.74 8.28 -29.35
N PRO A 220 9.88 7.79 -30.23
CA PRO A 220 9.63 6.35 -30.35
C PRO A 220 10.92 5.58 -30.67
#